data_AF-A0A3N6Z700-F1
#
_entry.id   AF-A0A3N6Z700-F1
#
_cell.length_a   1.000
_cell.length_b   1.000
_cell.length_c   1.000
_cell.angle_alpha   90.00
_cell.angle_beta   90.00
_cell.angle_gamma   90.00
#
_symmetry.space_group_name_H-M   'P 1'
#
loop_
_entity.id
_entity.type
_entity.pdbx_description
1 polymer ?
#
loop_
_entity_poly.entity_id
_entity_poly.type
_entity_poly.pdbx_seq_one_letter_code
_entity_poly.pdbx_strand_id
1 'polypeptide(L)'
;MYTFEARVERFEGSAAWHFVMLPEDITDEIEDAAPLRGGFGSVKVRMRCGSSVWETSIFPDTKRGSFLLPMKKAILRAEAVGYGDLVQLELEIR
;
A
#
# COMPACT_ATOMS: atom_id res chain seq x y z
N MET A 1 -3.16 -11.83 -7.58
CA MET A 1 -2.10 -11.59 -6.57
C MET A 1 -0.98 -10.91 -7.29
N TYR A 2 -0.55 -9.75 -6.81
CA TYR A 2 0.44 -8.89 -7.45
C TYR A 2 1.69 -8.82 -6.58
N THR A 3 2.86 -8.73 -7.18
CA THR A 3 4.13 -8.57 -6.46
C THR A 3 4.88 -7.40 -7.06
N PHE A 4 5.34 -6.49 -6.22
CA PHE A 4 6.05 -5.29 -6.66
C PHE A 4 7.01 -4.75 -5.61
N GLU A 5 7.94 -3.93 -6.05
CA GLU A 5 8.78 -3.14 -5.18
C GLU A 5 8.23 -1.72 -5.07
N ALA A 6 8.23 -1.17 -3.86
CA ALA A 6 7.86 0.22 -3.64
C ALA A 6 8.73 0.86 -2.57
N ARG A 7 8.96 2.17 -2.71
CA ARG A 7 9.72 2.94 -1.73
C ARG A 7 8.79 3.40 -0.61
N VAL A 8 9.25 3.24 0.63
CA VAL A 8 8.52 3.73 1.79
C VAL A 8 8.67 5.24 1.90
N GLU A 9 7.55 5.93 1.75
CA GLU A 9 7.42 7.36 1.96
C GLU A 9 6.84 7.67 3.34
N ARG A 10 7.10 8.89 3.82
CA ARG A 10 6.60 9.40 5.08
C ARG A 10 5.61 10.51 4.80
N PHE A 11 4.50 10.53 5.54
CA PHE A 11 3.53 11.62 5.44
C PHE A 11 4.11 12.91 6.00
N GLU A 12 3.96 13.99 5.24
CA GLU A 12 4.31 15.35 5.67
C GLU A 12 3.26 15.85 6.66
N GLY A 13 3.33 15.36 7.89
CA GLY A 13 2.47 15.76 9.01
C GLY A 13 3.11 15.44 10.36
N SER A 14 2.48 15.92 11.44
CA SER A 14 2.94 15.67 12.81
C SER A 14 2.84 14.19 13.23
N ALA A 15 2.04 13.41 12.50
CA ALA A 15 1.90 11.98 12.72
C ALA A 15 2.92 11.20 11.88
N ALA A 16 3.69 10.31 12.53
CA ALA A 16 4.72 9.47 11.90
C ALA A 16 4.11 8.30 11.09
N TRP A 17 3.35 8.62 10.05
CA TRP A 17 2.71 7.64 9.17
C TRP A 17 3.65 7.37 8.00
N HIS A 18 3.84 6.08 7.69
CA HIS A 18 4.55 5.65 6.50
C HIS A 18 3.56 5.02 5.53
N PHE A 19 3.81 5.19 4.25
CA PHE A 19 3.03 4.61 3.18
C PHE A 19 3.93 4.24 2.01
N VAL A 20 3.38 3.46 1.10
CA VAL A 20 3.97 3.23 -0.21
C VAL A 20 2.94 3.58 -1.27
N MET A 21 3.41 4.03 -2.42
CA MET A 21 2.58 4.19 -3.61
C MET A 21 2.64 2.90 -4.43
N LEU A 22 1.49 2.50 -4.98
CA LEU A 22 1.46 1.37 -5.89
C LEU A 22 2.03 1.79 -7.26
N PRO A 23 2.77 0.91 -7.94
CA PRO A 23 3.11 1.08 -9.35
C PRO A 23 1.87 1.32 -10.23
N GLU A 24 2.06 2.03 -11.35
CA GLU A 24 1.00 2.43 -12.28
C GLU A 24 0.31 1.21 -12.92
N ASP A 25 1.09 0.22 -13.35
CA ASP A 25 0.61 -1.05 -13.92
C ASP A 25 -0.33 -1.79 -12.97
N ILE A 26 0.01 -1.86 -11.68
CA ILE A 26 -0.85 -2.49 -10.68
C ILE A 26 -2.06 -1.62 -10.34
N THR A 27 -1.90 -0.29 -10.39
CA THR A 27 -3.01 0.64 -10.13
C THR A 27 -4.11 0.42 -11.15
N ASP A 28 -3.79 0.40 -12.44
CA ASP A 28 -4.74 0.19 -13.54
C ASP A 28 -5.48 -1.15 -13.38
N GLU A 29 -4.74 -2.24 -13.10
CA GLU A 29 -5.34 -3.56 -12.88
C GLU A 29 -6.30 -3.59 -11.68
N ILE A 30 -5.99 -2.87 -10.60
CA ILE A 30 -6.87 -2.75 -9.44
C ILE A 30 -8.11 -1.91 -9.76
N GLU A 31 -7.96 -0.84 -10.54
CA GLU A 31 -9.08 0.02 -10.93
C GLU A 31 -10.14 -0.75 -11.72
N ASP A 32 -9.69 -1.64 -12.61
CA ASP A 32 -10.54 -2.52 -13.41
C ASP A 32 -11.13 -3.68 -12.59
N ALA A 33 -10.34 -4.27 -11.69
CA ALA A 33 -10.73 -5.46 -10.93
C ALA A 33 -11.65 -5.17 -9.72
N ALA A 34 -11.66 -3.95 -9.19
CA ALA A 34 -12.40 -3.58 -7.97
C ALA A 34 -13.55 -2.59 -8.24
N PRO A 35 -14.68 -3.04 -8.85
CA PRO A 35 -15.83 -2.18 -9.13
C PRO A 35 -16.57 -1.74 -7.86
N LEU A 36 -16.46 -2.51 -6.77
CA LEU A 36 -17.03 -2.18 -5.47
C LEU A 36 -15.97 -1.53 -4.58
N ARG A 37 -15.99 -0.20 -4.53
CA ARG A 37 -15.11 0.59 -3.66
C ARG A 37 -15.82 0.93 -2.36
N GLY A 38 -15.10 0.80 -1.24
CA GLY A 38 -15.58 1.22 0.08
C GLY A 38 -15.66 2.73 0.22
N GLY A 39 -15.93 3.22 1.44
CA GLY A 39 -15.86 4.64 1.75
C GLY A 39 -14.53 5.25 1.30
N PHE A 40 -14.57 6.47 0.74
CA PHE A 40 -13.42 7.18 0.16
C PHE A 40 -12.78 6.51 -1.07
N GLY A 41 -13.49 5.61 -1.76
CA GLY A 41 -12.96 4.93 -2.94
C GLY A 41 -11.94 3.84 -2.58
N SER A 42 -11.90 3.41 -1.32
CA SER A 42 -10.90 2.47 -0.83
C SER A 42 -11.14 1.04 -1.29
N VAL A 43 -10.06 0.29 -1.50
CA VAL A 43 -10.10 -1.13 -1.89
C VAL A 43 -9.54 -1.97 -0.74
N LYS A 44 -10.23 -3.04 -0.36
CA LYS A 44 -9.74 -3.98 0.65
C LYS A 44 -8.70 -4.91 0.05
N VAL A 45 -7.58 -5.03 0.75
CA VAL A 45 -6.47 -5.86 0.30
C VAL A 45 -5.87 -6.62 1.46
N ARG A 46 -5.30 -7.77 1.14
CA ARG A 46 -4.35 -8.48 1.98
C ARG A 46 -2.95 -8.22 1.45
N MET A 47 -2.06 -7.78 2.33
CA MET A 47 -0.67 -7.47 2.01
C MET A 47 0.29 -8.46 2.66
N ARG A 48 1.43 -8.68 2.01
CA ARG A 48 2.60 -9.34 2.58
C ARG A 48 3.85 -8.48 2.37
N CYS A 49 4.69 -8.42 3.38
CA CYS A 49 6.04 -7.83 3.34
C CYS A 49 6.95 -8.77 4.13
N GLY A 50 7.91 -9.43 3.46
CA GLY A 50 8.74 -10.44 4.10
C GLY A 50 7.92 -11.52 4.80
N SER A 51 8.04 -11.61 6.13
CA SER A 51 7.32 -12.57 6.98
C SER A 51 5.95 -12.08 7.46
N SER A 52 5.69 -10.77 7.34
CA SER A 52 4.51 -10.12 7.86
C SER A 52 3.36 -10.15 6.85
N VAL A 53 2.17 -10.57 7.31
CA VAL A 53 0.92 -10.58 6.51
C VAL A 53 -0.15 -9.82 7.27
N TRP A 54 -0.86 -8.90 6.60
CA TRP A 54 -1.94 -8.14 7.22
C TRP A 54 -3.03 -7.75 6.22
N GLU A 55 -4.25 -7.58 6.72
CA GLU A 55 -5.33 -6.94 5.96
C GLU A 55 -5.36 -5.44 6.22
N THR A 56 -5.63 -4.68 5.16
CA THR A 56 -5.75 -3.23 5.17
C THR A 56 -6.62 -2.74 4.01
N SER A 57 -6.76 -1.43 3.89
CA SER A 57 -7.33 -0.79 2.71
C SER A 57 -6.26 0.06 2.03
N ILE A 58 -6.28 0.07 0.70
CA ILE A 58 -5.57 1.05 -0.12
C ILE A 58 -6.53 2.16 -0.53
N PHE A 59 -6.01 3.37 -0.71
CA PHE A 59 -6.81 4.57 -0.93
C PHE A 59 -6.34 5.26 -2.21
N PRO A 60 -7.25 5.69 -3.10
CA PRO A 60 -6.86 6.38 -4.32
C PRO A 60 -6.24 7.74 -3.99
N ASP A 61 -5.09 8.03 -4.58
CA ASP A 61 -4.47 9.35 -4.65
C ASP A 61 -4.67 9.92 -6.05
N THR A 62 -5.72 10.72 -6.20
CA THR A 62 -6.08 11.32 -7.50
C THR A 62 -5.07 12.34 -8.01
N LYS A 63 -4.19 12.87 -7.15
CA LYS A 63 -3.13 13.79 -7.60
C LYS A 63 -1.97 13.05 -8.26
N ARG A 64 -1.69 11.83 -7.78
CA ARG A 64 -0.59 10.99 -8.27
C ARG A 64 -1.05 9.90 -9.24
N GLY A 65 -2.35 9.68 -9.39
CA GLY A 65 -2.89 8.63 -10.27
C GLY A 65 -2.50 7.23 -9.79
N SER A 66 -2.47 7.01 -8.48
CA SER A 66 -1.99 5.77 -7.86
C SER A 66 -2.78 5.48 -6.59
N PHE A 67 -2.61 4.29 -6.01
CA PHE A 67 -3.11 3.98 -4.67
C PHE A 67 -2.04 4.19 -3.60
N LEU A 68 -2.46 4.78 -2.49
CA LEU A 68 -1.72 4.88 -1.25
C LEU A 68 -1.99 3.65 -0.38
N LEU A 69 -0.93 2.94 -0.03
CA LEU A 69 -0.96 1.83 0.92
C LEU A 69 -0.34 2.26 2.26
N PRO A 70 -1.12 2.35 3.34
CA PRO A 70 -0.58 2.65 4.66
C PRO A 70 0.22 1.47 5.24
N MET A 71 1.44 1.74 5.70
CA MET A 71 2.32 0.79 6.36
C MET A 71 2.14 0.88 7.88
N LYS A 72 1.63 -0.19 8.49
CA LYS A 72 1.41 -0.25 9.94
C LYS A 72 2.75 -0.23 10.68
N LYS A 73 2.84 0.51 11.78
CA LYS A 73 4.04 0.61 12.63
C LYS A 73 4.58 -0.76 13.10
N ALA A 74 3.70 -1.73 13.35
CA ALA A 74 4.09 -3.09 13.73
C ALA A 74 4.86 -3.80 12.59
N ILE A 75 4.46 -3.58 11.34
CA ILE A 75 5.08 -4.18 10.14
C ILE A 75 6.46 -3.56 9.90
N LEU A 76 6.54 -2.23 9.96
CA LEU A 76 7.81 -1.50 9.85
C LEU A 76 8.83 -1.99 10.89
N ARG A 77 8.37 -2.26 12.12
CA ARG A 77 9.23 -2.80 13.18
C ARG A 77 9.62 -4.25 12.96
N ALA A 78 8.68 -5.10 12.55
CA ALA A 78 8.91 -6.53 12.36
C ALA A 78 9.89 -6.81 11.22
N GLU A 79 9.78 -6.05 10.13
CA GLU A 79 10.62 -6.23 8.94
C GLU A 79 11.81 -5.25 8.89
N ALA A 80 12.05 -4.47 9.96
CA ALA A 80 13.12 -3.47 10.07
C ALA A 80 13.14 -2.45 8.90
N VAL A 81 11.96 -2.00 8.48
CA VAL A 81 11.75 -1.09 7.35
C VAL A 81 11.56 0.34 7.85
N GLY A 82 12.27 1.28 7.24
CA GLY A 82 12.21 2.71 7.48
C GLY A 82 11.81 3.52 6.24
N TYR A 83 11.76 4.84 6.42
CA TYR A 83 11.59 5.79 5.32
C TYR A 83 12.76 5.69 4.33
N GLY A 84 12.44 5.68 3.03
CA GLY A 84 13.42 5.63 1.94
C GLY A 84 13.78 4.21 1.50
N ASP A 85 13.46 3.20 2.31
CA ASP A 85 13.74 1.80 1.99
C ASP A 85 12.87 1.32 0.83
N LEU A 86 13.48 0.49 -0.01
CA LEU A 86 12.78 -0.25 -1.06
C LEU A 86 12.34 -1.60 -0.49
N VAL A 87 11.05 -1.88 -0.58
CA VAL A 87 10.47 -3.13 -0.04
C VAL A 87 9.70 -3.88 -1.12
N GLN A 88 9.87 -5.20 -1.15
CA GLN A 88 9.03 -6.08 -1.96
C GLN A 88 7.73 -6.39 -1.21
N LEU A 89 6.62 -6.12 -1.86
CA LEU A 89 5.27 -6.30 -1.34
C LEU A 89 4.48 -7.24 -2.22
N GLU A 90 3.58 -7.99 -1.59
CA GLU A 90 2.57 -8.77 -2.31
C GLU A 90 1.18 -8.32 -1.92
N LEU A 91 0.32 -8.14 -2.92
CA LEU A 91 -1.03 -7.64 -2.79
C LEU A 91 -2.04 -8.64 -3.34
N GLU A 92 -3.06 -8.92 -2.55
CA GLU A 92 -4.23 -9.70 -2.94
C GLU A 92 -5.48 -8.84 -2.69
N ILE A 93 -6.28 -8.59 -3.74
CA ILE A 93 -7.58 -7.91 -3.62
C ILE A 93 -8.55 -8.85 -2.89
N ARG A 94 -9.35 -8.29 -1.97
CA ARG A 94 -10.33 -9.04 -1.16
C ARG A 94 -11.76 -8.68 -1.52
#